data_AF-A0A0K2RTS7-F1
#
_entry.id   AF-A0A0K2RTS7-F1
#
_cell.length_a   1.000
_cell.length_b   1.000
_cell.length_c   1.000
_cell.angle_alpha   90.00
_cell.angle_beta   90.00
_cell.angle_gamma   90.00
#
_symmetry.space_group_name_H-M   'P 1'
#
loop_
_entity.id
_entity.type
_entity.pdbx_description
1 polymer ?
#
loop_
_entity_poly.entity_id
_entity_poly.type
_entity_poly.pdbx_seq_one_letter_code
_entity_poly.pdbx_strand_id
1 'polypeptide(L)'
;MTGKRADVVYFTESLADTIQLRTAGPAPVSLALSAQRASGRDDDPDVRTLIFIPYAQAVVATRSMRAVKAASAAKRTSGPVQLRLDGVDVL
;
A
#
# COMPACT_ATOMS: atom_id res chain seq x y z
N MET A 1 -1.61 3.19 1.63
CA MET A 1 -0.45 2.28 1.62
C MET A 1 0.82 3.09 1.39
N THR A 2 1.89 2.88 2.15
CA THR A 2 3.16 3.60 2.01
C THR A 2 4.35 2.64 1.99
N GLY A 3 5.37 2.91 1.20
CA GLY A 3 6.64 2.17 1.16
C GLY A 3 7.47 2.54 -0.07
N LYS A 4 8.53 1.77 -0.37
CA LYS A 4 9.31 1.94 -1.61
C LYS A 4 8.44 1.76 -2.83
N ARG A 5 8.76 2.46 -3.92
CA ARG A 5 7.96 2.45 -5.15
C ARG A 5 7.73 1.05 -5.71
N ALA A 6 8.79 0.26 -5.84
CA ALA A 6 8.70 -1.11 -6.37
C ALA A 6 7.75 -1.99 -5.54
N ASP A 7 7.82 -1.89 -4.20
CA ASP A 7 7.02 -2.70 -3.29
C ASP A 7 5.54 -2.28 -3.30
N VAL A 8 5.29 -0.96 -3.36
CA VAL A 8 3.95 -0.40 -3.45
C VAL A 8 3.27 -0.78 -4.77
N VAL A 9 4.01 -0.75 -5.88
CA VAL A 9 3.52 -1.18 -7.19
C VAL A 9 3.22 -2.67 -7.17
N TYR A 10 4.16 -3.51 -6.74
CA TYR A 10 3.97 -4.96 -6.66
C TYR A 10 2.74 -5.35 -5.84
N PHE A 11 2.56 -4.73 -4.67
CA PHE A 11 1.40 -5.01 -3.82
C PHE A 11 0.08 -4.58 -4.49
N THR A 12 0.08 -3.42 -5.16
CA THR A 12 -1.13 -2.89 -5.83
C THR A 12 -1.52 -3.76 -7.02
N GLU A 13 -0.55 -4.21 -7.82
CA GLU A 13 -0.78 -5.12 -8.96
C GLU A 13 -1.28 -6.48 -8.48
N SER A 14 -0.62 -7.07 -7.47
CA SER A 14 -1.05 -8.35 -6.87
C SER A 14 -2.46 -8.29 -6.28
N LEU A 15 -2.85 -7.12 -5.75
CA LEU A 15 -4.20 -6.89 -5.26
C LEU A 15 -5.22 -6.77 -6.40
N ALA A 16 -4.86 -6.11 -7.50
CA ALA A 16 -5.70 -5.95 -8.69
C ALA A 16 -6.04 -7.29 -9.36
N ASP A 17 -5.15 -8.28 -9.26
CA ASP A 17 -5.43 -9.66 -9.71
C ASP A 17 -6.54 -10.35 -8.91
N THR A 18 -6.78 -9.90 -7.67
CA THR A 18 -7.78 -10.50 -6.77
C THR A 18 -9.06 -9.67 -6.69
N ILE A 19 -8.95 -8.34 -6.74
CA ILE A 19 -10.09 -7.43 -6.62
C ILE A 19 -9.80 -6.09 -7.32
N GLN A 20 -10.75 -5.62 -8.11
CA GLN A 20 -10.68 -4.32 -8.77
C GLN A 20 -11.15 -3.22 -7.81
N LEU A 21 -10.22 -2.36 -7.39
CA LEU A 21 -10.46 -1.24 -6.49
C LEU A 21 -9.96 0.05 -7.13
N ARG A 22 -10.62 1.16 -6.83
CA ARG A 22 -10.12 2.47 -7.24
C ARG A 22 -8.85 2.80 -6.46
N THR A 23 -7.83 3.27 -7.15
CA THR A 23 -6.55 3.65 -6.55
C THR A 23 -6.16 5.06 -6.95
N ALA A 24 -5.40 5.73 -6.08
CA ALA A 24 -4.78 7.03 -6.39
C ALA A 24 -3.33 7.04 -5.88
N GLY A 25 -2.38 7.31 -6.77
CA GLY A 25 -0.93 7.16 -6.53
C GLY A 25 -0.29 6.23 -7.57
N PRO A 26 1.01 5.92 -7.46
CA PRO A 26 1.92 6.21 -6.34
C PRO A 26 2.41 7.67 -6.33
N ALA A 27 2.11 8.40 -5.26
CA ALA A 27 2.56 9.79 -5.08
C ALA A 27 3.71 9.85 -4.07
N PRO A 28 4.77 10.65 -4.30
CA PRO A 28 5.84 10.84 -3.31
C PRO A 28 5.28 11.37 -1.98
N VAL A 29 5.74 10.82 -0.87
CA VAL A 29 5.40 11.34 0.46
C VAL A 29 6.32 12.51 0.76
N SER A 30 5.91 13.74 0.40
CA SER A 30 6.69 14.95 0.66
C SER A 30 6.99 15.12 2.15
N LEU A 31 8.28 15.35 2.43
CA LEU A 31 8.99 15.28 3.71
C LEU A 31 8.63 16.34 4.78
N ALA A 32 7.43 16.93 4.78
CA ALA A 32 7.07 17.91 5.81
C ALA A 32 6.89 17.30 7.22
N LEU A 33 6.66 15.98 7.32
CA LEU A 33 6.43 15.25 8.57
C LEU A 33 7.43 14.10 8.83
N SER A 34 8.31 13.79 7.87
CA SER A 34 9.21 12.62 7.91
C SER A 34 10.66 12.96 8.30
N ALA A 35 11.00 14.25 8.47
CA ALA A 35 12.34 14.70 8.85
C ALA A 35 12.85 14.15 10.21
N GLN A 36 11.98 13.49 10.99
CA GLN A 36 12.31 12.99 12.33
C GLN A 36 12.54 11.48 12.41
N ARG A 37 12.44 10.71 11.30
CA ARG A 37 12.59 9.23 11.33
C ARG A 37 13.60 8.63 10.34
N ALA A 38 14.13 9.39 9.39
CA ALA A 38 15.00 8.84 8.34
C ALA A 38 16.48 9.12 8.63
N SER A 39 17.04 8.49 9.66
CA SER A 39 18.49 8.28 9.76
C SER A 39 18.81 6.84 9.34
N GLY A 40 18.96 6.60 8.04
CA GLY A 40 19.48 5.32 7.56
C GLY A 40 19.09 4.88 6.14
N ARG A 41 19.87 5.37 5.17
CA ARG A 41 20.31 4.70 3.93
C ARG A 41 19.27 4.24 2.87
N ASP A 42 19.51 4.76 1.66
CA ASP A 42 19.10 4.33 0.32
C ASP A 42 17.81 4.98 -0.23
N ASP A 43 18.01 6.12 -0.89
CA ASP A 43 17.11 7.28 -0.92
C ASP A 43 16.17 7.32 -2.16
N ASP A 44 15.48 6.22 -2.48
CA ASP A 44 14.26 6.34 -3.32
C ASP A 44 13.12 6.78 -2.40
N PRO A 45 12.47 7.93 -2.65
CA PRO A 45 11.44 8.45 -1.75
C PRO A 45 10.32 7.44 -1.56
N ASP A 46 9.89 7.28 -0.30
CA ASP A 46 8.67 6.55 0.02
C ASP A 46 7.50 7.15 -0.78
N VAL A 47 6.73 6.27 -1.41
CA VAL A 47 5.52 6.63 -2.14
C VAL A 47 4.30 6.16 -1.38
N ARG A 48 3.18 6.84 -1.61
CA ARG A 48 1.88 6.51 -1.07
C ARG A 48 0.87 6.24 -2.17
N THR A 49 0.13 5.16 -2.01
CA THR A 49 -1.04 4.82 -2.82
C THR A 49 -2.27 4.75 -1.90
N LEU A 50 -3.31 5.50 -2.24
CA LEU A 50 -4.63 5.42 -1.63
C LEU A 50 -5.44 4.34 -2.36
N ILE A 51 -6.20 3.56 -1.60
CA ILE A 51 -7.08 2.51 -2.12
C ILE A 51 -8.47 2.80 -1.57
N PHE A 52 -9.42 3.01 -2.46
CA PHE A 52 -10.81 3.29 -2.12
C PHE A 52 -11.59 1.99 -2.16
N ILE A 53 -12.15 1.60 -1.01
CA ILE A 53 -12.81 0.31 -0.82
C ILE A 53 -14.31 0.58 -0.64
N PRO A 54 -15.15 0.19 -1.61
CA PRO A 54 -16.60 0.22 -1.43
C PRO A 54 -16.98 -0.62 -0.21
N TYR A 55 -17.85 -0.12 0.65
CA TYR A 55 -18.21 -0.82 1.89
C TYR A 55 -18.73 -2.25 1.64
N ALA A 56 -19.50 -2.44 0.57
CA ALA A 56 -19.99 -3.75 0.14
C ALA A 56 -18.87 -4.78 -0.15
N GLN A 57 -17.66 -4.30 -0.47
CA GLN A 57 -16.49 -5.12 -0.78
C GLN A 57 -15.47 -5.18 0.35
N ALA A 58 -15.71 -4.52 1.49
CA ALA A 58 -14.72 -4.37 2.56
C ALA A 58 -14.17 -5.70 3.10
N VAL A 59 -15.03 -6.70 3.26
CA VAL A 59 -14.64 -8.05 3.72
C VAL A 59 -13.72 -8.71 2.71
N VAL A 60 -14.10 -8.68 1.43
CA VAL A 60 -13.31 -9.29 0.34
C VAL A 60 -11.99 -8.55 0.18
N ALA A 61 -12.00 -7.22 0.13
CA ALA A 61 -10.79 -6.40 0.00
C ALA A 61 -9.80 -6.66 1.14
N THR A 62 -10.27 -6.71 2.40
CA THR A 62 -9.42 -6.96 3.56
C THR A 62 -8.82 -8.38 3.51
N ARG A 63 -9.61 -9.38 3.09
CA ARG A 63 -9.13 -10.76 2.91
C ARG A 63 -8.07 -10.83 1.83
N SER A 64 -8.29 -10.19 0.69
CA SER A 64 -7.34 -10.14 -0.43
C SER A 64 -6.03 -9.46 -0.03
N MET A 65 -6.09 -8.32 0.66
CA MET A 65 -4.88 -7.64 1.17
C MET A 65 -4.08 -8.51 2.15
N ARG A 66 -4.76 -9.27 3.03
CA ARG A 66 -4.09 -10.23 3.92
C ARG A 66 -3.44 -11.37 3.15
N ALA A 67 -4.11 -11.88 2.11
CA ALA A 67 -3.57 -12.95 1.27
C ALA A 67 -2.33 -12.49 0.50
N VAL A 68 -2.38 -11.30 -0.12
CA VAL A 68 -1.22 -10.70 -0.82
C VAL A 68 -0.07 -10.46 0.16
N LYS A 69 -0.35 -9.92 1.35
CA LYS A 69 0.67 -9.74 2.39
C LYS A 69 1.34 -11.06 2.78
N ALA A 70 0.55 -12.11 3.04
CA ALA A 70 1.08 -13.42 3.41
C ALA A 70 1.90 -14.05 2.28
N ALA A 71 1.41 -13.98 1.03
CA ALA A 71 2.11 -14.48 -0.13
C ALA A 71 3.44 -13.76 -0.38
N SER A 72 3.44 -12.43 -0.25
CA SER A 72 4.65 -11.61 -0.43
C SER A 72 5.69 -11.90 0.64
N ALA A 73 5.27 -12.08 1.90
CA ALA A 73 6.14 -12.47 3.00
C ALA A 73 6.71 -13.88 2.83
N ALA A 74 5.90 -14.84 2.39
CA ALA A 74 6.33 -16.22 2.17
C ALA A 74 7.34 -16.32 1.02
N LYS A 75 7.12 -15.58 -0.07
CA LYS A 75 8.00 -15.57 -1.25
C LYS A 75 9.20 -14.63 -1.12
N ARG A 76 9.21 -13.76 -0.10
CA ARG A 76 10.20 -12.67 0.07
C ARG A 76 10.33 -11.80 -1.20
N THR A 77 9.21 -11.60 -1.89
CA THR A 77 9.17 -10.95 -3.22
C THR A 77 9.10 -9.44 -3.16
N SER A 78 8.69 -8.87 -2.03
CA SER A 78 8.62 -7.42 -1.83
C SER A 78 9.11 -7.03 -0.44
N GLY A 79 9.63 -5.81 -0.33
CA GLY A 79 9.90 -5.13 0.92
C GLY A 79 8.63 -4.79 1.71
N PRO A 80 8.80 -4.28 2.94
CA PRO A 80 7.68 -3.95 3.82
C PRO A 80 6.88 -2.75 3.33
N VAL A 81 5.55 -2.88 3.29
CA VAL A 81 4.61 -1.78 3.06
C VAL A 81 3.72 -1.54 4.28
N GLN A 82 3.44 -0.27 4.57
CA GLN A 82 2.51 0.13 5.63
C GLN A 82 1.10 0.32 5.07
N LEU A 83 0.16 -0.46 5.58
CA LEU A 83 -1.28 -0.30 5.33
C LEU A 83 -1.91 0.52 6.46
N ARG A 84 -2.61 1.60 6.10
CA ARG A 84 -3.39 2.44 7.00
C ARG A 84 -4.84 2.44 6.51
N LEU A 85 -5.78 2.34 7.44
CA LEU A 85 -7.21 2.42 7.19
C LEU A 85 -7.68 3.75 7.80
N ASP A 86 -7.81 4.78 6.96
CA ASP A 86 -8.00 6.17 7.43
C ASP A 86 -9.50 6.56 7.60
N GLY A 87 -10.46 5.72 7.22
CA GLY A 87 -11.90 5.97 7.47
C GLY A 87 -12.82 5.36 6.42
N VAL A 88 -14.13 5.65 6.54
CA VAL A 88 -15.15 5.27 5.54
C VAL A 88 -15.07 6.25 4.37
N ASP A 89 -15.04 5.73 3.15
CA ASP A 89 -15.18 6.51 1.93
C ASP A 89 -16.66 6.83 1.71
N VAL A 90 -17.06 8.11 1.79
CA VAL A 90 -18.48 8.57 1.77
C VAL A 90 -18.87 9.22 0.44
N LEU A 91 -18.17 8.89 -0.65
CA LEU A 91 -18.39 9.45 -1.99
C LEU A 91 -19.52 8.77 -2.76
#